data_AF-A0A261ABZ6-F1
#
_entry.id   AF-A0A261ABZ6-F1
#
_cell.length_a   1.000
_cell.length_b   1.000
_cell.length_c   1.000
_cell.angle_alpha   90.00
_cell.angle_beta   90.00
_cell.angle_gamma   90.00
#
_symmetry.space_group_name_H-M   'P 1'
#
loop_
_entity.id
_entity.type
_entity.pdbx_description
1 polymer ?
#
loop_
_entity_poly.entity_id
_entity_poly.type
_entity_poly.pdbx_seq_one_letter_code
_entity_poly.pdbx_strand_id
1 'polypeptide(L)'
;NFISGRHLPNLWNSKNEIGEVSKYNTTASKPKTALLASSDHVSPKIGSRETSAETRIRCPTAPITKDAGLTGVLPAGATGQVQVPANTKCVYTFQIPKGFALRVDTTADYEVSMENSINFDNIFISPPAVNVVDYAMNTEVPFEIVSKTGDLAFFTKYSYIDLSNYQQVIIPTGTHLNTTLDSNKYYTVKASNDNDQVNLQYGSRQSSVADLTLSEVFMFDGNDIFNSKYIGRVPSVYEKQSLFYSTSNTVTLINLYGNPSSSLFLGNDASVIKALNNYGVLVMDSDKEYDDWMYLLKGAAVVTDSWYTVICKDCTTFSIDYMLFDTDKDYSNANGFVEVQGMTPSHKLQTMLHYQYSTSNNQSFPQIIPAPMATFHLYNSSFHFKLRPGTLQKDFDTSSGATRYVSSPQLWNPDAKASFEYTFSDFNKYFNFSINLQSLKLENDKDSFNVEVGSADGDNSLDKKYSNTSLENQQIAGVGSYLKLVYAGSKDSTVLLNFEMIDLTATTVSMETTTKESVRSLSLLVLIVMTLVFRLIAIIPITNYTVTLSF
;
A
#
# COMPACT_ATOMS: atom_id res chain seq x y z
N ASN A 1 4.71 -13.70 1.93
CA ASN A 1 5.55 -13.29 3.08
C ASN A 1 6.98 -13.08 2.62
N PHE A 2 7.47 -11.84 2.81
CA PHE A 2 8.66 -11.21 2.23
C PHE A 2 8.55 -10.86 0.74
N ILE A 3 8.11 -9.64 0.45
CA ILE A 3 8.80 -8.60 -0.34
C ILE A 3 7.91 -7.35 -0.26
N SER A 4 8.13 -6.54 0.77
CA SER A 4 7.94 -5.10 0.72
C SER A 4 9.14 -4.52 1.48
N GLY A 5 9.98 -3.75 0.80
CA GLY A 5 11.03 -2.96 1.45
C GLY A 5 12.32 -3.69 1.86
N ARG A 6 12.96 -4.45 0.97
CA ARG A 6 14.42 -4.61 1.01
C ARG A 6 15.03 -4.28 -0.34
N HIS A 7 16.10 -3.49 -0.27
CA HIS A 7 17.10 -3.29 -1.30
C HIS A 7 17.31 -4.53 -2.16
N LEU A 8 17.20 -4.37 -3.48
CA LEU A 8 17.89 -5.26 -4.42
C LEU A 8 19.39 -5.17 -4.11
N PRO A 9 20.10 -6.30 -3.88
CA PRO A 9 21.55 -6.28 -3.88
C PRO A 9 22.01 -5.96 -5.30
N ASN A 10 22.92 -4.98 -5.40
CA ASN A 10 23.74 -4.70 -6.57
C ASN A 10 24.25 -6.01 -7.17
N LEU A 11 23.63 -6.47 -8.26
CA LEU A 11 24.33 -7.23 -9.28
C LEU A 11 24.73 -6.22 -10.34
N TRP A 12 25.96 -6.34 -10.83
CA TRP A 12 26.67 -5.44 -11.76
C TRP A 12 27.57 -4.39 -11.10
N ASN A 13 28.58 -4.87 -10.38
CA ASN A 13 29.94 -4.33 -10.50
C ASN A 13 30.98 -5.35 -9.98
N SER A 14 31.70 -6.01 -10.88
CA SER A 14 33.03 -6.54 -10.54
C SER A 14 33.95 -6.41 -11.76
N LYS A 15 34.82 -5.39 -11.74
CA LYS A 15 36.12 -5.45 -12.40
C LYS A 15 37.06 -6.23 -11.49
N ASN A 16 37.64 -7.30 -12.06
CA ASN A 16 38.89 -7.98 -11.74
C ASN A 16 39.31 -8.14 -10.27
N GLU A 17 39.50 -9.39 -9.83
CA GLU A 17 40.83 -9.92 -9.55
C GLU A 17 40.85 -11.46 -9.45
N ILE A 18 42.05 -11.98 -9.68
CA ILE A 18 42.43 -13.34 -10.07
C ILE A 18 42.34 -14.32 -8.90
N GLY A 19 41.92 -15.56 -9.19
CA GLY A 19 42.06 -16.70 -8.29
C GLY A 19 41.82 -18.03 -9.01
N GLU A 20 42.89 -18.68 -9.47
CA GLU A 20 42.87 -20.08 -9.88
C GLU A 20 42.36 -20.98 -8.73
N VAL A 21 41.68 -22.10 -9.06
CA VAL A 21 42.13 -23.49 -8.79
C VAL A 21 40.98 -24.51 -8.94
N SER A 22 41.33 -25.62 -9.60
CA SER A 22 40.74 -26.98 -9.62
C SER A 22 39.46 -27.21 -10.44
N LYS A 23 39.55 -27.84 -11.63
CA LYS A 23 39.69 -29.29 -11.92
C LYS A 23 38.55 -30.15 -11.35
N TYR A 24 37.66 -30.64 -12.22
CA TYR A 24 37.36 -32.08 -12.32
C TYR A 24 36.98 -32.47 -13.74
N ASN A 25 37.63 -33.54 -14.20
CA ASN A 25 37.52 -34.25 -15.46
C ASN A 25 36.20 -35.03 -15.53
N THR A 26 35.66 -35.28 -16.73
CA THR A 26 35.32 -36.64 -17.21
C THR A 26 34.94 -36.70 -18.70
N THR A 27 35.88 -37.26 -19.46
CA THR A 27 35.76 -38.34 -20.47
C THR A 27 34.85 -38.24 -21.70
N ALA A 28 35.58 -38.26 -22.82
CA ALA A 28 35.28 -38.62 -24.20
C ALA A 28 34.42 -39.88 -24.46
N SER A 29 33.74 -39.88 -25.61
CA SER A 29 33.69 -41.06 -26.50
C SER A 29 33.86 -40.65 -27.98
N LYS A 30 34.62 -41.47 -28.71
CA LYS A 30 35.19 -41.27 -30.05
C LYS A 30 34.24 -41.70 -31.20
N PRO A 31 34.54 -41.33 -32.45
CA PRO A 31 33.68 -41.51 -33.63
C PRO A 31 33.87 -42.87 -34.33
N LYS A 32 32.89 -43.26 -35.16
CA LYS A 32 33.01 -44.36 -36.13
C LYS A 32 32.99 -43.83 -37.57
N THR A 33 34.04 -44.15 -38.29
CA THR A 33 34.28 -43.98 -39.73
C THR A 33 33.56 -45.06 -40.54
N ALA A 34 33.09 -44.74 -41.75
CA ALA A 34 32.96 -45.72 -42.84
C ALA A 34 33.15 -45.05 -44.22
N LEU A 35 33.76 -45.82 -45.11
CA LEU A 35 34.45 -45.46 -46.36
C LEU A 35 33.55 -45.32 -47.60
N LEU A 36 34.01 -44.46 -48.52
CA LEU A 36 34.14 -44.55 -50.00
C LEU A 36 33.10 -45.29 -50.86
N ALA A 37 32.59 -44.57 -51.87
CA ALA A 37 32.50 -45.06 -53.26
C ALA A 37 32.60 -43.88 -54.25
N SER A 38 33.48 -44.04 -55.24
CA SER A 38 33.76 -43.16 -56.37
C SER A 38 32.86 -43.46 -57.57
N SER A 39 32.51 -42.44 -58.38
CA SER A 39 32.41 -42.58 -59.83
C SER A 39 32.52 -41.21 -60.50
N ASP A 40 33.29 -41.18 -61.58
CA ASP A 40 33.67 -40.03 -62.38
C ASP A 40 32.53 -39.39 -63.19
N HIS A 41 32.80 -38.13 -63.55
CA HIS A 41 32.66 -37.53 -64.89
C HIS A 41 31.59 -36.44 -65.16
N VAL A 42 32.13 -35.40 -65.81
CA VAL A 42 31.52 -34.32 -66.59
C VAL A 42 31.08 -33.04 -65.84
N SER A 43 31.93 -32.03 -65.96
CA SER A 43 31.56 -30.62 -65.81
C SER A 43 30.80 -30.15 -67.07
N PRO A 44 29.74 -29.35 -66.92
CA PRO A 44 29.75 -28.08 -67.64
C PRO A 44 29.29 -26.87 -66.82
N LYS A 45 29.94 -25.77 -67.19
CA LYS A 45 29.74 -24.35 -66.90
C LYS A 45 28.32 -23.86 -66.54
N ILE A 46 28.33 -22.98 -65.53
CA ILE A 46 27.70 -21.64 -65.45
C ILE A 46 26.17 -21.61 -65.56
N GLY A 47 25.55 -21.47 -64.39
CA GLY A 47 24.22 -20.89 -64.20
C GLY A 47 24.26 -20.08 -62.90
N SER A 48 24.03 -18.79 -63.02
CA SER A 48 24.05 -17.75 -61.98
C SER A 48 23.37 -18.16 -60.67
N ARG A 49 24.19 -18.26 -59.63
CA ARG A 49 23.75 -18.18 -58.24
C ARG A 49 23.29 -16.74 -58.02
N GLU A 50 21.97 -16.51 -58.00
CA GLU A 50 21.41 -15.33 -57.32
C GLU A 50 21.83 -15.44 -55.85
N THR A 51 22.95 -14.80 -55.53
CA THR A 51 23.30 -14.49 -54.16
C THR A 51 22.25 -13.52 -53.65
N SER A 52 21.30 -14.04 -52.88
CA SER A 52 20.49 -13.24 -51.95
C SER A 52 21.45 -12.31 -51.24
N ALA A 53 21.28 -11.00 -51.40
CA ALA A 53 22.12 -10.00 -50.76
C ALA A 53 22.05 -10.21 -49.24
N GLU A 54 23.11 -10.74 -48.64
CA GLU A 54 23.29 -10.72 -47.19
C GLU A 54 23.13 -9.27 -46.74
N THR A 55 22.03 -9.00 -46.04
CA THR A 55 21.73 -7.67 -45.52
C THR A 55 22.66 -7.45 -44.34
N ARG A 56 23.88 -6.99 -44.62
CA ARG A 56 24.92 -6.74 -43.61
C ARG A 56 24.41 -5.67 -42.65
N ILE A 57 24.34 -5.99 -41.36
CA ILE A 57 23.92 -5.04 -40.34
C ILE A 57 24.91 -3.87 -40.34
N ARG A 58 24.40 -2.67 -40.60
CA ARG A 58 25.13 -1.42 -40.48
C ARG A 58 24.61 -0.69 -39.26
N CYS A 59 25.50 -0.46 -38.29
CA CYS A 59 25.16 0.35 -37.13
C CYS A 59 25.04 1.81 -37.57
N PRO A 60 23.86 2.43 -37.43
CA PRO A 60 23.70 3.81 -37.80
C PRO A 60 24.47 4.70 -36.83
N THR A 61 25.00 5.79 -37.37
CA THR A 61 25.65 6.85 -36.59
C THR A 61 24.75 8.06 -36.38
N ALA A 62 23.72 8.21 -37.22
CA ALA A 62 22.72 9.25 -37.11
C ALA A 62 21.53 8.78 -36.26
N PRO A 63 20.95 9.66 -35.42
CA PRO A 63 19.75 9.33 -34.69
C PRO A 63 18.55 9.15 -35.63
N ILE A 64 17.64 8.26 -35.25
CA ILE A 64 16.35 8.10 -35.88
C ILE A 64 15.42 9.17 -35.32
N THR A 65 14.77 9.93 -36.20
CA THR A 65 13.86 11.03 -35.84
C THR A 65 12.52 10.85 -36.52
N LYS A 66 11.45 11.45 -35.96
CA LYS A 66 10.11 11.40 -36.58
C LYS A 66 10.08 11.98 -38.00
N ASP A 67 10.97 12.93 -38.30
CA ASP A 67 10.99 13.64 -39.60
C ASP A 67 11.59 12.77 -40.72
N ALA A 68 12.38 11.76 -40.36
CA ALA A 68 12.84 10.72 -41.28
C ALA A 68 11.74 9.69 -41.60
N GLY A 69 10.67 9.65 -40.81
CA GLY A 69 9.52 8.76 -40.98
C GLY A 69 8.85 8.44 -39.64
N LEU A 70 7.53 8.34 -39.64
CA LEU A 70 6.76 7.94 -38.46
C LEU A 70 6.92 6.46 -38.10
N THR A 71 7.33 5.63 -39.05
CA THR A 71 7.49 4.19 -38.87
C THR A 71 8.72 3.67 -39.60
N GLY A 72 9.32 2.59 -39.10
CA GLY A 72 10.41 1.91 -39.79
C GLY A 72 10.76 0.57 -39.18
N VAL A 73 11.90 0.03 -39.61
CA VAL A 73 12.41 -1.28 -39.18
C VAL A 73 13.90 -1.23 -38.85
N LEU A 74 14.33 -2.06 -37.91
CA LEU A 74 15.70 -2.33 -37.54
C LEU A 74 16.02 -3.83 -37.79
N PRO A 75 17.09 -4.17 -38.50
CA PRO A 75 17.92 -3.27 -39.32
C PRO A 75 17.12 -2.63 -40.48
N ALA A 76 17.55 -1.46 -40.94
CA ALA A 76 16.86 -0.75 -42.01
C ALA A 76 16.76 -1.59 -43.30
N GLY A 77 15.56 -1.68 -43.87
CA GLY A 77 15.27 -2.47 -45.08
C GLY A 77 15.05 -3.97 -44.86
N ALA A 78 15.21 -4.47 -43.62
CA ALA A 78 14.93 -5.87 -43.31
C ALA A 78 13.42 -6.18 -43.43
N THR A 79 13.09 -7.40 -43.86
CA THR A 79 11.71 -7.93 -43.91
C THR A 79 11.46 -9.04 -42.88
N GLY A 80 12.48 -9.40 -42.10
CA GLY A 80 12.46 -10.44 -41.06
C GLY A 80 13.74 -10.42 -40.22
N GLN A 81 13.91 -11.43 -39.36
CA GLN A 81 15.09 -11.55 -38.49
C GLN A 81 16.38 -11.57 -39.29
N VAL A 82 17.35 -10.76 -38.86
CA VAL A 82 18.69 -10.69 -39.43
C VAL A 82 19.70 -11.17 -38.41
N GLN A 83 20.60 -12.06 -38.85
CA GLN A 83 21.69 -12.56 -38.02
C GLN A 83 22.69 -11.43 -37.72
N VAL A 84 23.04 -11.26 -36.43
CA VAL A 84 24.02 -10.29 -35.97
C VAL A 84 25.40 -10.94 -35.89
N PRO A 85 26.39 -10.48 -36.65
CA PRO A 85 27.74 -11.06 -36.63
C PRO A 85 28.36 -11.07 -35.23
N ALA A 86 29.22 -12.04 -34.97
CA ALA A 86 30.01 -12.13 -33.74
C ALA A 86 30.83 -10.84 -33.51
N ASN A 87 31.04 -10.50 -32.24
CA ASN A 87 31.72 -9.28 -31.78
C ASN A 87 31.10 -7.96 -32.25
N THR A 88 29.78 -7.94 -32.47
CA THR A 88 29.05 -6.72 -32.82
C THR A 88 28.50 -6.02 -31.58
N LYS A 89 28.74 -4.71 -31.48
CA LYS A 89 28.01 -3.82 -30.57
C LYS A 89 27.39 -2.69 -31.40
N CYS A 90 26.07 -2.58 -31.34
CA CYS A 90 25.29 -1.67 -32.16
C CYS A 90 24.33 -0.88 -31.28
N VAL A 91 24.23 0.43 -31.47
CA VAL A 91 23.24 1.25 -30.77
C VAL A 91 22.49 2.07 -31.81
N TYR A 92 21.18 1.90 -31.85
CA TYR A 92 20.27 2.76 -32.59
C TYR A 92 19.74 3.80 -31.61
N THR A 93 20.01 5.07 -31.85
CA THR A 93 19.51 6.16 -31.00
C THR A 93 18.25 6.75 -31.60
N PHE A 94 17.16 6.75 -30.86
CA PHE A 94 15.93 7.43 -31.22
C PHE A 94 15.86 8.79 -30.54
N GLN A 95 15.48 9.82 -31.29
CA GLN A 95 15.06 11.11 -30.74
C GLN A 95 13.54 11.17 -30.74
N ILE A 96 12.97 11.32 -29.55
CA ILE A 96 11.52 11.40 -29.34
C ILE A 96 11.17 12.86 -29.03
N PRO A 97 10.46 13.55 -29.94
CA PRO A 97 10.00 14.90 -29.67
C PRO A 97 8.88 14.91 -28.63
N LYS A 98 8.71 16.06 -27.98
CA LYS A 98 7.60 16.31 -27.05
C LYS A 98 6.25 15.99 -27.71
N GLY A 99 5.36 15.35 -26.96
CA GLY A 99 4.05 14.92 -27.45
C GLY A 99 4.06 13.66 -28.30
N PHE A 100 5.19 12.95 -28.37
CA PHE A 100 5.27 11.63 -28.98
C PHE A 100 5.75 10.59 -27.99
N ALA A 101 5.35 9.34 -28.22
CA ALA A 101 5.99 8.15 -27.67
C ALA A 101 6.59 7.31 -28.80
N LEU A 102 7.58 6.49 -28.50
CA LEU A 102 8.11 5.48 -29.41
C LEU A 102 7.57 4.12 -29.01
N ARG A 103 6.92 3.42 -29.94
CA ARG A 103 6.58 2.00 -29.81
C ARG A 103 7.58 1.18 -30.59
N VAL A 104 8.11 0.13 -29.99
CA VAL A 104 8.90 -0.90 -30.66
C VAL A 104 8.19 -2.25 -30.58
N ASP A 105 8.40 -3.08 -31.58
CA ASP A 105 7.84 -4.42 -31.69
C ASP A 105 8.97 -5.34 -32.15
N THR A 106 9.52 -6.10 -31.21
CA THR A 106 10.79 -6.82 -31.36
C THR A 106 10.56 -8.32 -31.42
N THR A 107 11.11 -8.94 -32.46
CA THR A 107 11.28 -10.38 -32.56
C THR A 107 12.76 -10.70 -32.50
N ALA A 108 13.19 -11.53 -31.57
CA ALA A 108 14.59 -11.88 -31.37
C ALA A 108 14.74 -13.33 -30.90
N ASP A 109 15.79 -13.97 -31.40
CA ASP A 109 16.19 -15.32 -31.01
C ASP A 109 17.69 -15.32 -30.72
N TYR A 110 18.04 -15.70 -29.50
CA TYR A 110 19.42 -15.83 -29.03
C TYR A 110 19.49 -16.60 -27.72
N GLU A 111 20.61 -17.26 -27.47
CA GLU A 111 20.90 -17.88 -26.18
C GLU A 111 21.18 -16.80 -25.12
N VAL A 112 20.43 -16.80 -24.01
CA VAL A 112 20.65 -15.90 -22.88
C VAL A 112 21.97 -16.28 -22.21
N SER A 113 23.05 -15.61 -22.62
CA SER A 113 24.32 -15.59 -21.91
C SER A 113 24.66 -14.14 -21.56
N MET A 114 25.61 -13.90 -20.64
CA MET A 114 26.11 -12.54 -20.37
C MET A 114 26.75 -11.88 -21.61
N GLU A 115 26.85 -12.60 -22.72
CA GLU A 115 27.59 -12.21 -23.91
C GLU A 115 26.67 -11.68 -25.03
N ASN A 116 25.39 -12.06 -25.05
CA ASN A 116 24.42 -11.58 -26.04
C ASN A 116 23.26 -10.83 -25.36
N SER A 117 22.91 -9.64 -25.85
CA SER A 117 21.80 -8.86 -25.30
C SER A 117 21.15 -7.93 -26.30
N ILE A 118 19.85 -7.68 -26.08
CA ILE A 118 19.11 -6.58 -26.67
C ILE A 118 18.53 -5.75 -25.52
N ASN A 119 18.82 -4.45 -25.52
CA ASN A 119 18.27 -3.52 -24.54
C ASN A 119 17.53 -2.38 -25.25
N PHE A 120 16.33 -2.05 -24.79
CA PHE A 120 15.56 -0.91 -25.26
C PHE A 120 15.22 0.00 -24.08
N ASP A 121 15.58 1.29 -24.15
CA ASP A 121 15.44 2.24 -23.03
C ASP A 121 16.06 1.70 -21.71
N ASN A 122 17.19 0.98 -21.84
CA ASN A 122 17.88 0.26 -20.76
C ASN A 122 17.12 -0.92 -20.14
N ILE A 123 16.06 -1.41 -20.80
CA ILE A 123 15.30 -2.60 -20.41
C ILE A 123 15.73 -3.77 -21.28
N PHE A 124 16.10 -4.88 -20.65
CA PHE A 124 16.50 -6.11 -21.34
C PHE A 124 15.29 -6.78 -22.00
N ILE A 125 15.40 -7.07 -23.30
CA ILE A 125 14.39 -7.82 -24.04
C ILE A 125 14.73 -9.30 -23.97
N SER A 126 13.98 -10.08 -23.18
CA SER A 126 14.29 -11.50 -22.99
C SER A 126 13.94 -12.35 -24.22
N PRO A 127 14.84 -13.23 -24.69
CA PRO A 127 14.55 -14.18 -25.75
C PRO A 127 13.94 -15.50 -25.21
N PRO A 128 13.29 -16.30 -26.06
CA PRO A 128 12.87 -15.94 -27.42
C PRO A 128 11.80 -14.84 -27.35
N ALA A 129 12.02 -13.74 -28.07
CA ALA A 129 11.10 -12.63 -28.16
C ALA A 129 10.30 -12.80 -29.45
N VAL A 130 8.98 -12.87 -29.34
CA VAL A 130 8.08 -12.96 -30.49
C VAL A 130 7.12 -11.78 -30.44
N ASN A 131 7.35 -10.78 -31.29
CA ASN A 131 6.60 -9.52 -31.32
C ASN A 131 6.42 -8.87 -29.93
N VAL A 132 7.50 -8.82 -29.15
CA VAL A 132 7.49 -8.16 -27.83
C VAL A 132 7.35 -6.67 -28.03
N VAL A 133 6.27 -6.11 -27.52
CA VAL A 133 5.94 -4.68 -27.63
C VAL A 133 6.48 -3.94 -26.43
N ASP A 134 7.15 -2.82 -26.67
CA ASP A 134 7.66 -1.94 -25.62
C ASP A 134 7.53 -0.47 -26.05
N TYR A 135 7.48 0.45 -25.09
CA TYR A 135 7.30 1.88 -25.33
C TYR A 135 8.35 2.73 -24.62
N ALA A 136 8.73 3.85 -25.21
CA ALA A 136 9.59 4.83 -24.56
C ALA A 136 9.08 6.26 -24.75
N MET A 137 9.34 7.09 -23.75
CA MET A 137 8.90 8.48 -23.69
C MET A 137 10.03 9.47 -23.36
N ASN A 138 11.25 8.98 -23.17
CA ASN A 138 12.41 9.84 -22.95
C ASN A 138 12.80 10.55 -24.26
N THR A 139 13.42 11.73 -24.18
CA THR A 139 13.77 12.52 -25.37
C THR A 139 14.83 11.85 -26.25
N GLU A 140 15.70 11.05 -25.65
CA GLU A 140 16.72 10.25 -26.32
C GLU A 140 16.68 8.83 -25.76
N VAL A 141 16.50 7.84 -26.64
CA VAL A 141 16.31 6.44 -26.26
C VAL A 141 17.26 5.55 -27.04
N PRO A 142 18.12 4.77 -26.37
CA PRO A 142 18.95 3.78 -27.02
C PRO A 142 18.18 2.47 -27.25
N PHE A 143 18.40 1.87 -28.42
CA PHE A 143 18.15 0.45 -28.69
C PHE A 143 19.51 -0.20 -28.95
N GLU A 144 20.03 -0.88 -27.93
CA GLU A 144 21.37 -1.48 -27.92
C GLU A 144 21.29 -2.98 -28.24
N ILE A 145 22.24 -3.43 -29.04
CA ILE A 145 22.41 -4.82 -29.45
C ILE A 145 23.85 -5.21 -29.24
N VAL A 146 24.07 -6.29 -28.50
CA VAL A 146 25.37 -6.88 -28.25
C VAL A 146 25.31 -8.34 -28.72
N SER A 147 26.12 -8.71 -29.70
CA SER A 147 26.29 -10.09 -30.18
C SER A 147 27.76 -10.46 -30.09
N LYS A 148 28.12 -11.31 -29.12
CA LYS A 148 29.49 -11.81 -28.95
C LYS A 148 29.72 -13.09 -29.74
N THR A 149 28.79 -14.05 -29.65
CA THR A 149 28.94 -15.37 -30.28
C THR A 149 28.57 -15.37 -31.76
N GLY A 150 27.71 -14.43 -32.17
CA GLY A 150 27.19 -14.36 -33.54
C GLY A 150 25.87 -15.11 -33.74
N ASP A 151 25.30 -15.70 -32.68
CA ASP A 151 24.06 -16.49 -32.75
C ASP A 151 22.80 -15.65 -32.54
N LEU A 152 22.93 -14.35 -32.26
CA LEU A 152 21.80 -13.46 -32.08
C LEU A 152 21.17 -13.07 -33.41
N ALA A 153 19.87 -13.30 -33.57
CA ALA A 153 19.07 -12.82 -34.69
C ALA A 153 17.92 -11.94 -34.19
N PHE A 154 17.70 -10.78 -34.82
CA PHE A 154 16.62 -9.88 -34.42
C PHE A 154 15.98 -9.15 -35.59
N PHE A 155 14.76 -8.68 -35.35
CA PHE A 155 14.00 -7.79 -36.20
C PHE A 155 13.07 -6.94 -35.34
N THR A 156 13.13 -5.62 -35.50
CA THR A 156 12.31 -4.70 -34.72
C THR A 156 11.58 -3.74 -35.64
N LYS A 157 10.26 -3.62 -35.49
CA LYS A 157 9.50 -2.50 -36.06
C LYS A 157 9.43 -1.38 -35.04
N TYR A 158 9.44 -0.13 -35.50
CA TYR A 158 9.21 1.02 -34.64
C TYR A 158 8.16 1.97 -35.23
N SER A 159 7.47 2.69 -34.35
CA SER A 159 6.52 3.73 -34.72
C SER A 159 6.49 4.87 -33.69
N TYR A 160 6.51 6.11 -34.18
CA TYR A 160 6.22 7.31 -33.40
C TYR A 160 4.71 7.47 -33.24
N ILE A 161 4.24 7.46 -32.00
CA ILE A 161 2.84 7.62 -31.64
C ILE A 161 2.61 9.06 -31.24
N ASP A 162 1.70 9.74 -31.93
CA ASP A 162 1.26 11.09 -31.60
C ASP A 162 0.31 11.07 -30.39
N LEU A 163 0.65 11.81 -29.34
CA LEU A 163 -0.11 11.92 -28.10
C LEU A 163 -0.91 13.22 -28.00
N SER A 164 -0.88 14.08 -29.02
CA SER A 164 -1.55 15.39 -29.01
C SER A 164 -3.05 15.35 -28.72
N ASN A 165 -3.71 14.25 -29.07
CA ASN A 165 -5.14 14.04 -28.83
C ASN A 165 -5.46 13.37 -27.48
N TYR A 166 -4.45 13.12 -26.63
CA TYR A 166 -4.69 12.53 -25.32
C TYR A 166 -5.36 13.53 -24.38
N GLN A 167 -6.35 13.06 -23.63
CA GLN A 167 -7.10 13.88 -22.70
C GLN A 167 -6.44 13.88 -21.32
N GLN A 168 -6.29 15.07 -20.73
CA GLN A 168 -5.90 15.22 -19.34
C GLN A 168 -7.07 14.91 -18.39
N VAL A 169 -6.78 14.15 -17.33
CA VAL A 169 -7.65 13.97 -16.17
C VAL A 169 -6.93 14.49 -14.94
N ILE A 170 -7.51 15.46 -14.24
CA ILE A 170 -6.92 16.02 -13.02
C ILE A 170 -7.53 15.31 -11.81
N ILE A 171 -6.67 14.80 -10.93
CA ILE A 171 -7.04 14.11 -9.69
C ILE A 171 -6.46 14.91 -8.51
N PRO A 172 -7.25 15.35 -7.53
CA PRO A 172 -6.70 16.02 -6.36
C PRO A 172 -5.95 15.03 -5.46
N THR A 173 -4.98 15.53 -4.69
CA THR A 173 -4.40 14.77 -3.58
C THR A 173 -5.48 14.28 -2.62
N GLY A 174 -5.21 13.15 -1.98
CA GLY A 174 -6.17 12.41 -1.17
C GLY A 174 -7.09 11.47 -1.96
N THR A 175 -7.18 11.62 -3.28
CA THR A 175 -7.95 10.70 -4.12
C THR A 175 -7.02 9.64 -4.73
N HIS A 176 -7.37 8.37 -4.60
CA HIS A 176 -6.64 7.28 -5.23
C HIS A 176 -7.12 7.05 -6.67
N LEU A 177 -6.26 6.46 -7.50
CA LEU A 177 -6.57 6.10 -8.88
C LEU A 177 -5.96 4.75 -9.27
N ASN A 178 -6.59 4.05 -10.20
CA ASN A 178 -6.10 2.75 -10.70
C ASN A 178 -4.85 2.94 -11.58
N THR A 179 -3.85 2.08 -11.43
CA THR A 179 -2.60 2.07 -12.22
C THR A 179 -2.79 1.58 -13.65
N THR A 180 -3.91 0.92 -13.97
CA THR A 180 -4.27 0.53 -15.34
C THR A 180 -4.28 1.74 -16.28
N LEU A 181 -4.82 2.87 -15.80
CA LEU A 181 -5.08 4.14 -16.52
C LEU A 181 -5.86 3.97 -17.85
N ASP A 182 -6.75 4.91 -18.15
CA ASP A 182 -7.55 4.82 -19.39
C ASP A 182 -6.69 5.08 -20.64
N SER A 183 -7.00 4.35 -21.72
CA SER A 183 -6.43 4.60 -23.05
C SER A 183 -6.70 6.03 -23.53
N ASN A 184 -5.75 6.64 -24.23
CA ASN A 184 -5.85 8.01 -24.75
C ASN A 184 -6.05 9.08 -23.67
N LYS A 185 -5.71 8.78 -22.42
CA LYS A 185 -5.71 9.75 -21.31
C LYS A 185 -4.36 9.77 -20.60
N TYR A 186 -4.09 10.88 -19.94
CA TYR A 186 -3.05 10.99 -18.93
C TYR A 186 -3.63 11.64 -17.68
N TYR A 187 -3.10 11.23 -16.52
CA TYR A 187 -3.66 11.61 -15.22
C TYR A 187 -2.67 12.50 -14.49
N THR A 188 -3.12 13.67 -14.08
CA THR A 188 -2.32 14.64 -13.33
C THR A 188 -2.84 14.70 -11.90
N VAL A 189 -2.06 14.18 -10.97
CA VAL A 189 -2.29 14.37 -9.54
C VAL A 189 -1.90 15.78 -9.17
N LYS A 190 -2.79 16.54 -8.53
CA LYS A 190 -2.58 17.95 -8.15
C LYS A 190 -2.72 18.16 -6.65
N ALA A 191 -1.73 18.80 -6.04
CA ALA A 191 -1.75 19.18 -4.63
C ALA A 191 -2.90 20.14 -4.32
N SER A 192 -3.35 20.14 -3.06
CA SER A 192 -4.50 20.94 -2.62
C SER A 192 -4.26 22.45 -2.73
N ASN A 193 -3.00 22.88 -2.74
CA ASN A 193 -2.59 24.27 -2.89
C ASN A 193 -1.35 24.39 -3.78
N ASP A 194 -1.19 25.56 -4.43
CA ASP A 194 -0.14 25.78 -5.42
C ASP A 194 1.29 25.89 -4.85
N ASN A 195 1.43 26.01 -3.52
CA ASN A 195 2.72 26.08 -2.83
C ASN A 195 3.18 24.74 -2.24
N ASP A 196 2.34 23.71 -2.29
CA ASP A 196 2.68 22.37 -1.83
C ASP A 196 3.11 21.50 -3.01
N GLN A 197 3.69 20.35 -2.68
CA GLN A 197 4.15 19.36 -3.65
C GLN A 197 3.30 18.11 -3.55
N VAL A 198 3.36 17.27 -4.57
CA VAL A 198 2.73 15.94 -4.53
C VAL A 198 3.73 14.93 -4.00
N ASN A 199 3.37 14.22 -2.93
CA ASN A 199 3.94 12.93 -2.59
C ASN A 199 3.09 11.85 -3.28
N LEU A 200 3.66 11.14 -4.25
CA LEU A 200 2.96 10.02 -4.90
C LEU A 200 3.45 8.72 -4.29
N GLN A 201 2.52 7.83 -3.97
CA GLN A 201 2.77 6.45 -3.61
C GLN A 201 1.92 5.50 -4.43
N TYR A 202 2.29 4.23 -4.41
CA TYR A 202 1.44 3.16 -4.89
C TYR A 202 1.35 2.04 -3.86
N GLY A 203 0.24 1.32 -3.90
CA GLY A 203 0.05 0.07 -3.18
C GLY A 203 -0.44 -1.00 -4.15
N SER A 204 0.00 -2.23 -3.95
CA SER A 204 -0.48 -3.40 -4.72
C SER A 204 -1.40 -4.23 -3.84
N ARG A 205 -2.39 -4.89 -4.47
CA ARG A 205 -3.21 -5.89 -3.77
C ARG A 205 -2.33 -6.98 -3.18
N GLN A 206 -2.70 -7.48 -2.00
CA GLN A 206 -2.01 -8.61 -1.39
C GLN A 206 -2.20 -9.86 -2.28
N SER A 207 -1.20 -10.16 -3.09
CA SER A 207 -1.18 -11.27 -4.04
C SER A 207 0.17 -11.98 -3.94
N SER A 208 0.19 -13.29 -4.22
CA SER A 208 1.45 -14.04 -4.29
C SER A 208 2.34 -13.64 -5.47
N VAL A 209 1.83 -12.81 -6.39
CA VAL A 209 2.51 -12.35 -7.59
C VAL A 209 2.66 -10.84 -7.53
N ALA A 210 3.89 -10.35 -7.70
CA ALA A 210 4.17 -8.93 -7.81
C ALA A 210 3.49 -8.34 -9.07
N ASP A 211 2.96 -7.12 -8.95
CA ASP A 211 2.30 -6.45 -10.05
C ASP A 211 3.31 -5.84 -11.02
N LEU A 212 3.70 -6.60 -12.04
CA LEU A 212 4.70 -6.19 -13.03
C LEU A 212 4.20 -5.06 -13.95
N THR A 213 2.88 -4.81 -14.01
CA THR A 213 2.28 -3.76 -14.86
C THR A 213 2.63 -2.35 -14.39
N LEU A 214 3.15 -2.18 -13.17
CA LEU A 214 3.70 -0.88 -12.74
C LEU A 214 4.85 -0.40 -13.64
N SER A 215 5.59 -1.31 -14.26
CA SER A 215 6.64 -0.99 -15.24
C SER A 215 6.12 -0.39 -16.56
N GLU A 216 4.80 -0.40 -16.76
CA GLU A 216 4.11 0.11 -17.95
C GLU A 216 3.63 1.57 -17.80
N VAL A 217 3.75 2.12 -16.58
CA VAL A 217 3.32 3.49 -16.27
C VAL A 217 4.51 4.44 -16.32
N PHE A 218 4.42 5.46 -17.18
CA PHE A 218 5.39 6.54 -17.33
C PHE A 218 5.02 7.70 -16.41
N MET A 219 6.03 8.26 -15.72
CA MET A 219 5.85 9.37 -14.79
C MET A 219 6.54 10.65 -15.30
N PHE A 220 5.87 11.77 -15.06
CA PHE A 220 6.34 13.12 -15.36
C PHE A 220 6.20 13.99 -14.12
N ASP A 221 7.26 14.74 -13.80
CA ASP A 221 7.24 15.74 -12.75
C ASP A 221 6.74 17.08 -13.33
N GLY A 222 5.45 17.36 -13.14
CA GLY A 222 4.75 18.52 -13.68
C GLY A 222 3.31 18.25 -14.17
N ASN A 223 2.74 19.29 -14.79
CA ASN A 223 1.31 19.42 -15.09
C ASN A 223 0.80 18.59 -16.28
N ASP A 224 1.67 18.15 -17.20
CA ASP A 224 1.25 17.45 -18.43
C ASP A 224 2.34 16.51 -18.98
N ILE A 225 2.07 15.79 -20.07
CA ILE A 225 3.05 14.90 -20.74
C ILE A 225 3.89 15.59 -21.83
N PHE A 226 3.66 16.88 -22.09
CA PHE A 226 4.25 17.61 -23.23
C PHE A 226 5.40 18.53 -22.79
N ASN A 227 5.22 19.19 -21.67
CA ASN A 227 6.06 20.26 -21.14
C ASN A 227 6.80 19.85 -19.86
N SER A 228 6.25 18.88 -19.12
CA SER A 228 6.85 18.38 -17.88
C SER A 228 8.07 17.52 -18.14
N LYS A 229 8.90 17.37 -17.10
CA LYS A 229 10.09 16.53 -17.15
C LYS A 229 9.70 15.06 -16.99
N TYR A 230 10.03 14.22 -17.97
CA TYR A 230 9.98 12.77 -17.80
C TYR A 230 10.97 12.33 -16.72
N ILE A 231 10.51 11.55 -15.74
CA ILE A 231 11.33 11.10 -14.61
C ILE A 231 11.60 9.59 -14.62
N GLY A 232 10.86 8.83 -15.43
CA GLY A 232 11.04 7.38 -15.57
C GLY A 232 9.72 6.61 -15.51
N ARG A 233 9.83 5.29 -15.57
CA ARG A 233 8.73 4.37 -15.21
C ARG A 233 8.67 4.22 -13.70
N VAL A 234 7.51 3.82 -13.18
CA VAL A 234 7.27 3.71 -11.73
C VAL A 234 8.38 2.93 -11.01
N PRO A 235 8.74 1.68 -11.36
CA PRO A 235 9.77 0.95 -10.62
C PRO A 235 11.10 1.71 -10.52
N SER A 236 11.57 2.31 -11.62
CA SER A 236 12.83 3.06 -11.65
C SER A 236 12.82 4.34 -10.80
N VAL A 237 11.65 4.95 -10.60
CA VAL A 237 11.48 6.11 -9.71
C VAL A 237 11.63 5.72 -8.25
N TYR A 238 11.09 4.55 -7.85
CA TYR A 238 11.12 4.07 -6.47
C TYR A 238 12.31 3.14 -6.13
N GLU A 239 13.08 2.68 -7.13
CA GLU A 239 14.35 1.97 -6.90
C GLU A 239 15.38 2.82 -6.13
N LYS A 240 15.34 4.14 -6.34
CA LYS A 240 16.31 5.09 -5.77
C LYS A 240 15.87 5.67 -4.43
N GLN A 241 14.59 5.57 -4.09
CA GLN A 241 14.00 6.18 -2.90
C GLN A 241 12.68 5.51 -2.52
N SER A 242 12.42 5.36 -1.22
CA SER A 242 11.15 4.81 -0.74
C SER A 242 9.97 5.77 -0.87
N LEU A 243 10.24 7.08 -0.90
CA LEU A 243 9.22 8.12 -1.03
C LEU A 243 9.54 9.03 -2.22
N PHE A 244 8.56 9.26 -3.09
CA PHE A 244 8.67 10.21 -4.19
C PHE A 244 8.00 11.54 -3.84
N TYR A 245 8.73 12.64 -4.02
CA TYR A 245 8.23 14.00 -3.91
C TYR A 245 8.47 14.73 -5.23
N SER A 246 7.39 15.27 -5.80
CA SER A 246 7.45 16.16 -6.96
C SER A 246 8.23 17.44 -6.63
N THR A 247 8.91 17.99 -7.63
CA THR A 247 9.47 19.35 -7.51
C THR A 247 8.41 20.44 -7.69
N SER A 248 7.23 20.08 -8.20
CA SER A 248 6.09 20.96 -8.45
C SER A 248 4.86 20.58 -7.61
N ASN A 249 3.76 21.31 -7.80
CA ASN A 249 2.46 20.97 -7.21
C ASN A 249 1.71 19.86 -7.98
N THR A 250 2.34 19.22 -8.98
CA THR A 250 1.70 18.20 -9.82
C THR A 250 2.62 17.06 -10.25
N VAL A 251 2.04 15.88 -10.45
CA VAL A 251 2.68 14.71 -11.04
C VAL A 251 1.77 14.13 -12.10
N THR A 252 2.30 13.85 -13.27
CA THR A 252 1.53 13.32 -14.39
C THR A 252 1.93 11.88 -14.72
N LEU A 253 0.94 11.04 -15.00
CA LEU A 253 1.05 9.60 -15.25
C LEU A 253 0.37 9.23 -16.56
N ILE A 254 0.96 8.31 -17.32
CA ILE A 254 0.37 7.76 -18.55
C ILE A 254 0.73 6.28 -18.69
N ASN A 255 -0.20 5.47 -19.19
CA ASN A 255 0.01 4.07 -19.55
C ASN A 255 -0.32 3.89 -21.04
N LEU A 256 0.59 3.28 -21.80
CA LEU A 256 0.46 3.04 -23.24
C LEU A 256 0.18 1.56 -23.59
N TYR A 257 0.22 0.67 -22.60
CA TYR A 257 0.11 -0.78 -22.77
C TYR A 257 -1.33 -1.27 -22.61
N GLY A 258 -2.11 -0.62 -21.74
CA GLY A 258 -3.52 -0.93 -21.52
C GLY A 258 -3.77 -2.25 -20.78
N ASN A 259 -2.75 -2.84 -20.15
CA ASN A 259 -2.93 -4.06 -19.37
C ASN A 259 -3.59 -3.74 -18.02
N PRO A 260 -4.52 -4.60 -17.56
CA PRO A 260 -5.16 -4.42 -16.27
C PRO A 260 -4.15 -4.59 -15.14
N SER A 261 -4.24 -3.70 -14.16
CA SER A 261 -3.38 -3.67 -12.99
C SER A 261 -4.17 -3.87 -11.71
N SER A 262 -3.54 -4.52 -10.74
CA SER A 262 -4.09 -4.77 -9.41
C SER A 262 -3.73 -3.67 -8.41
N SER A 263 -2.87 -2.75 -8.81
CA SER A 263 -2.32 -1.70 -7.97
C SER A 263 -3.15 -0.41 -8.02
N LEU A 264 -2.91 0.47 -7.05
CA LEU A 264 -3.50 1.79 -6.97
C LEU A 264 -2.40 2.82 -6.70
N PHE A 265 -2.51 3.98 -7.34
CA PHE A 265 -1.77 5.17 -6.93
C PHE A 265 -2.57 5.93 -5.88
N LEU A 266 -1.85 6.56 -4.95
CA LEU A 266 -2.40 7.55 -4.05
C LEU A 266 -1.43 8.73 -3.93
N GLY A 267 -1.90 9.90 -4.32
CA GLY A 267 -1.18 11.15 -4.10
C GLY A 267 -1.61 11.82 -2.80
N ASN A 268 -0.67 12.34 -2.03
CA ASN A 268 -0.93 13.23 -0.90
C ASN A 268 -0.17 14.54 -1.08
N ASP A 269 -0.67 15.57 -0.43
CA ASP A 269 0.09 16.79 -0.17
C ASP A 269 1.39 16.44 0.55
N ALA A 270 2.52 16.91 0.04
CA ALA A 270 3.82 16.56 0.59
C ALA A 270 4.01 17.14 2.00
N SER A 271 3.40 18.29 2.32
CA SER A 271 3.49 18.92 3.64
C SER A 271 3.06 18.02 4.80
N VAL A 272 2.10 17.10 4.59
CA VAL A 272 1.64 16.16 5.62
C VAL A 272 2.45 14.87 5.69
N ILE A 273 3.31 14.60 4.70
CA ILE A 273 4.11 13.36 4.61
C ILE A 273 5.60 13.62 4.93
N LYS A 274 6.15 14.79 4.58
CA LYS A 274 7.59 15.09 4.66
C LYS A 274 8.21 14.92 6.04
N ALA A 275 7.43 15.12 7.09
CA ALA A 275 7.90 14.98 8.48
C ALA A 275 7.91 13.52 8.96
N LEU A 276 7.32 12.59 8.19
CA LEU A 276 7.20 11.19 8.55
C LEU A 276 8.47 10.42 8.21
N ASN A 277 8.74 9.41 9.02
CA ASN A 277 9.80 8.44 8.77
C ASN A 277 9.44 7.54 7.56
N ASN A 278 8.17 7.14 7.49
CA ASN A 278 7.65 6.29 6.45
C ASN A 278 6.19 6.62 6.13
N TYR A 279 5.81 6.40 4.87
CA TYR A 279 4.42 6.41 4.45
C TYR A 279 4.15 5.24 3.49
N GLY A 280 3.18 4.40 3.84
CA GLY A 280 2.79 3.23 3.05
C GLY A 280 1.35 3.32 2.53
N VAL A 281 1.09 2.67 1.40
CA VAL A 281 -0.26 2.48 0.85
C VAL A 281 -0.51 0.99 0.75
N LEU A 282 -1.55 0.50 1.42
CA LEU A 282 -1.94 -0.91 1.44
C LEU A 282 -3.28 -1.06 0.72
N VAL A 283 -3.40 -2.04 -0.17
CA VAL A 283 -4.63 -2.26 -0.95
C VAL A 283 -5.24 -3.61 -0.58
N MET A 284 -6.44 -3.56 -0.02
CA MET A 284 -7.24 -4.71 0.37
C MET A 284 -8.24 -5.07 -0.74
N ASP A 285 -8.45 -6.38 -0.96
CA ASP A 285 -9.50 -6.93 -1.80
C ASP A 285 -10.86 -6.91 -1.06
N SER A 286 -11.97 -6.79 -1.77
CA SER A 286 -13.31 -6.78 -1.17
C SER A 286 -13.79 -8.16 -0.69
N ASP A 287 -13.08 -9.24 -1.01
CA ASP A 287 -13.45 -10.62 -0.72
C ASP A 287 -12.40 -11.39 0.11
N LYS A 288 -11.29 -10.77 0.49
CA LYS A 288 -10.20 -11.41 1.25
C LYS A 288 -9.75 -10.58 2.44
N GLU A 289 -9.50 -11.28 3.55
CA GLU A 289 -8.87 -10.71 4.72
C GLU A 289 -7.44 -10.27 4.40
N TYR A 290 -7.01 -9.16 5.00
CA TYR A 290 -5.65 -8.64 4.91
C TYR A 290 -4.98 -8.81 6.27
N ASP A 291 -4.03 -9.74 6.34
CA ASP A 291 -3.23 -10.02 7.55
C ASP A 291 -1.76 -9.71 7.26
N ASP A 292 -1.21 -8.70 7.92
CA ASP A 292 0.17 -8.23 7.71
C ASP A 292 0.61 -7.28 8.83
N TRP A 293 1.82 -6.75 8.70
CA TRP A 293 2.43 -5.83 9.64
C TRP A 293 2.49 -4.40 9.11
N MET A 294 2.27 -3.44 10.00
CA MET A 294 2.68 -2.05 9.82
C MET A 294 3.91 -1.79 10.69
N TYR A 295 5.01 -1.38 10.05
CA TYR A 295 6.29 -1.23 10.72
C TYR A 295 6.69 0.23 10.87
N LEU A 296 7.38 0.53 11.97
CA LEU A 296 8.24 1.70 12.08
C LEU A 296 9.63 1.39 11.49
N LEU A 297 10.12 2.18 10.53
CA LEU A 297 11.49 2.01 10.01
C LEU A 297 12.50 2.49 11.06
N LYS A 298 13.55 1.72 11.36
CA LYS A 298 14.64 2.20 12.25
C LYS A 298 15.79 2.80 11.43
N GLY A 299 16.25 3.99 11.83
CA GLY A 299 17.38 4.70 11.23
C GLY A 299 18.11 5.60 12.23
N ALA A 300 19.31 6.08 11.88
CA ALA A 300 20.21 6.82 12.78
C ALA A 300 19.71 8.22 13.20
N ALA A 301 18.72 8.78 12.48
CA ALA A 301 17.96 9.95 12.86
C ALA A 301 16.53 9.50 13.17
N VAL A 302 16.24 9.27 14.46
CA VAL A 302 15.00 8.62 14.89
C VAL A 302 13.81 9.55 14.67
N VAL A 303 13.12 9.41 13.54
CA VAL A 303 11.76 9.91 13.37
C VAL A 303 10.82 8.77 13.79
N THR A 304 9.97 9.04 14.78
CA THR A 304 9.11 8.07 15.45
C THR A 304 7.75 7.87 14.79
N ASP A 305 7.49 8.57 13.69
CA ASP A 305 6.17 8.69 13.08
C ASP A 305 6.11 7.97 11.73
N SER A 306 5.20 7.00 11.58
CA SER A 306 4.94 6.32 10.31
C SER A 306 3.46 6.24 10.06
N TRP A 307 3.05 6.43 8.81
CA TRP A 307 1.63 6.42 8.45
C TRP A 307 1.37 5.37 7.36
N TYR A 308 0.22 4.71 7.42
CA TYR A 308 -0.21 3.74 6.43
C TYR A 308 -1.65 3.99 6.05
N THR A 309 -1.91 4.30 4.79
CA THR A 309 -3.27 4.39 4.27
C THR A 309 -3.70 3.05 3.72
N VAL A 310 -4.77 2.49 4.28
CA VAL A 310 -5.41 1.29 3.76
C VAL A 310 -6.57 1.68 2.85
N ILE A 311 -6.61 1.09 1.66
CA ILE A 311 -7.68 1.26 0.69
C ILE A 311 -8.36 -0.10 0.48
N CYS A 312 -9.63 -0.20 0.86
CA CYS A 312 -10.47 -1.36 0.54
C CYS A 312 -11.14 -1.12 -0.81
N LYS A 313 -10.57 -1.73 -1.86
CA LYS A 313 -11.08 -1.53 -3.22
C LYS A 313 -12.42 -2.27 -3.37
N ASP A 314 -13.41 -1.58 -3.91
CA ASP A 314 -14.78 -2.08 -4.11
C ASP A 314 -15.54 -2.40 -2.79
N CYS A 315 -15.15 -1.75 -1.68
CA CYS A 315 -15.82 -1.85 -0.38
C CYS A 315 -16.49 -0.52 0.00
N THR A 316 -17.53 -0.57 0.84
CA THR A 316 -18.05 0.62 1.53
C THR A 316 -17.49 0.78 2.94
N THR A 317 -17.12 -0.35 3.56
CA THR A 317 -16.69 -0.48 4.95
C THR A 317 -15.70 -1.65 5.06
N PHE A 318 -14.91 -1.64 6.12
CA PHE A 318 -14.11 -2.78 6.54
C PHE A 318 -13.97 -2.80 8.06
N SER A 319 -13.49 -3.90 8.64
CA SER A 319 -13.23 -4.00 10.07
C SER A 319 -11.77 -4.28 10.36
N ILE A 320 -11.28 -3.75 11.47
CA ILE A 320 -10.11 -4.26 12.16
C ILE A 320 -10.58 -5.46 12.96
N ASP A 321 -10.04 -6.66 12.71
CA ASP A 321 -10.33 -7.86 13.51
C ASP A 321 -9.46 -7.92 14.76
N TYR A 322 -8.16 -7.66 14.58
CA TYR A 322 -7.21 -7.50 15.67
C TYR A 322 -6.10 -6.54 15.27
N MET A 323 -5.47 -5.99 16.30
CA MET A 323 -4.16 -5.33 16.25
C MET A 323 -3.32 -5.80 17.42
N LEU A 324 -2.13 -6.31 17.14
CA LEU A 324 -1.19 -6.81 18.14
C LEU A 324 0.07 -5.95 18.07
N PHE A 325 0.39 -5.22 19.14
CA PHE A 325 1.62 -4.46 19.20
C PHE A 325 2.83 -5.40 19.15
N ASP A 326 3.86 -4.97 18.43
CA ASP A 326 5.15 -5.64 18.44
C ASP A 326 5.79 -5.50 19.83
N THR A 327 5.94 -6.63 20.51
CA THR A 327 6.52 -6.70 21.84
C THR A 327 8.01 -7.02 21.83
N ASP A 328 8.66 -7.09 20.66
CA ASP A 328 10.11 -7.19 20.59
C ASP A 328 10.75 -5.99 21.31
N LYS A 329 11.87 -6.20 22.01
CA LYS A 329 12.55 -5.21 22.86
C LYS A 329 12.88 -3.92 22.11
N ASP A 330 13.00 -4.03 20.80
CA ASP A 330 13.29 -2.95 19.88
C ASP A 330 12.07 -2.06 19.57
N TYR A 331 10.85 -2.58 19.67
CA TYR A 331 9.60 -1.88 19.32
C TYR A 331 8.63 -1.77 20.50
N SER A 332 8.95 -2.40 21.63
CA SER A 332 8.22 -2.31 22.88
C SER A 332 8.47 -0.96 23.56
N ASN A 333 7.68 0.06 23.23
CA ASN A 333 7.76 1.37 23.88
C ASN A 333 6.44 1.74 24.55
N ALA A 334 6.47 1.96 25.86
CA ALA A 334 5.30 2.33 26.64
C ALA A 334 4.66 3.67 26.23
N ASN A 335 5.41 4.53 25.55
CA ASN A 335 4.90 5.80 25.00
C ASN A 335 4.44 5.67 23.53
N GLY A 336 4.47 4.47 22.97
CA GLY A 336 4.00 4.20 21.61
C GLY A 336 2.48 4.13 21.55
N PHE A 337 1.91 4.46 20.40
CA PHE A 337 0.47 4.36 20.15
C PHE A 337 0.17 4.18 18.67
N VAL A 338 -1.08 3.76 18.40
CA VAL A 338 -1.68 3.77 17.07
C VAL A 338 -2.93 4.64 17.09
N GLU A 339 -2.99 5.55 16.14
CA GLU A 339 -4.18 6.35 15.86
C GLU A 339 -4.76 5.96 14.51
N VAL A 340 -6.08 6.01 14.40
CA VAL A 340 -6.76 5.74 13.14
C VAL A 340 -7.68 6.90 12.82
N GLN A 341 -7.52 7.44 11.62
CA GLN A 341 -8.38 8.47 11.07
C GLN A 341 -8.99 8.00 9.75
N GLY A 342 -10.10 8.62 9.37
CA GLY A 342 -10.69 8.42 8.06
C GLY A 342 -9.85 8.98 6.92
N MET A 343 -10.04 8.44 5.71
CA MET A 343 -9.41 8.93 4.48
C MET A 343 -7.88 9.00 4.58
N THR A 344 -7.26 9.88 3.80
CA THR A 344 -5.80 10.06 3.71
C THR A 344 -5.31 11.21 4.62
N PRO A 345 -3.99 11.32 4.85
CA PRO A 345 -3.41 12.45 5.59
C PRO A 345 -3.78 13.83 5.03
N SER A 346 -3.92 13.97 3.70
CA SER A 346 -4.26 15.24 3.07
C SER A 346 -5.64 15.77 3.42
N HIS A 347 -6.56 14.90 3.85
CA HIS A 347 -7.89 15.33 4.29
C HIS A 347 -7.89 15.96 5.69
N LYS A 348 -6.85 15.72 6.50
CA LYS A 348 -6.70 16.27 7.86
C LYS A 348 -7.93 16.03 8.74
N LEU A 349 -8.55 14.85 8.61
CA LEU A 349 -9.66 14.45 9.45
C LEU A 349 -9.19 14.19 10.88
N GLN A 350 -10.11 14.31 11.83
CA GLN A 350 -9.82 14.02 13.23
C GLN A 350 -9.50 12.53 13.43
N THR A 351 -8.69 12.25 14.45
CA THR A 351 -8.46 10.89 14.93
C THR A 351 -9.76 10.32 15.51
N MET A 352 -10.12 9.13 15.05
CA MET A 352 -11.34 8.43 15.46
C MET A 352 -11.08 7.32 16.47
N LEU A 353 -9.91 6.67 16.38
CA LEU A 353 -9.48 5.62 17.29
C LEU A 353 -8.08 5.92 17.79
N HIS A 354 -7.84 5.61 19.06
CA HIS A 354 -6.54 5.81 19.69
C HIS A 354 -6.24 4.63 20.62
N TYR A 355 -5.19 3.88 20.29
CA TYR A 355 -4.75 2.70 21.01
C TYR A 355 -3.35 2.93 21.56
N GLN A 356 -3.24 2.97 22.89
CA GLN A 356 -1.95 3.03 23.57
C GLN A 356 -1.25 1.67 23.52
N TYR A 357 0.08 1.68 23.48
CA TYR A 357 0.87 0.46 23.52
C TYR A 357 0.51 -0.41 24.72
N SER A 358 0.36 -1.71 24.47
CA SER A 358 0.07 -2.71 25.49
C SER A 358 0.78 -4.02 25.15
N THR A 359 1.32 -4.70 26.17
CA THR A 359 1.78 -6.09 26.04
C THR A 359 0.63 -7.09 26.11
N SER A 360 -0.51 -6.66 26.67
CA SER A 360 -1.75 -7.42 26.66
C SER A 360 -2.51 -7.07 25.39
N ASN A 361 -2.13 -7.70 24.29
CA ASN A 361 -2.73 -7.55 22.96
C ASN A 361 -4.17 -8.11 22.87
N ASN A 362 -4.81 -8.43 24.01
CA ASN A 362 -6.12 -9.07 24.11
C ASN A 362 -7.28 -8.06 24.20
N GLN A 363 -7.01 -6.76 24.05
CA GLN A 363 -7.98 -5.66 24.18
C GLN A 363 -8.37 -4.99 22.84
N SER A 364 -7.85 -5.49 21.72
CA SER A 364 -8.12 -4.92 20.39
C SER A 364 -9.34 -5.60 19.78
N PHE A 365 -10.53 -5.15 20.16
CA PHE A 365 -11.81 -5.71 19.71
C PHE A 365 -12.05 -5.45 18.22
N PRO A 366 -12.90 -6.27 17.56
CA PRO A 366 -13.28 -5.98 16.20
C PRO A 366 -13.87 -4.56 16.10
N GLN A 367 -13.26 -3.69 15.30
CA GLN A 367 -13.65 -2.29 15.16
C GLN A 367 -14.06 -2.01 13.71
N ILE A 368 -15.29 -1.56 13.53
CA ILE A 368 -15.81 -1.19 12.21
C ILE A 368 -15.20 0.16 11.81
N ILE A 369 -14.75 0.24 10.56
CA ILE A 369 -14.38 1.47 9.88
C ILE A 369 -15.46 1.72 8.80
N PRO A 370 -16.37 2.68 9.00
CA PRO A 370 -17.48 2.97 8.10
C PRO A 370 -17.03 3.80 6.89
N ALA A 371 -15.91 3.44 6.28
CA ALA A 371 -15.33 4.10 5.12
C ALA A 371 -14.54 3.08 4.27
N PRO A 372 -14.39 3.31 2.96
CA PRO A 372 -13.56 2.48 2.08
C PRO A 372 -12.06 2.66 2.32
N MET A 373 -11.67 3.68 3.11
CA MET A 373 -10.31 4.10 3.30
C MET A 373 -10.11 4.67 4.69
N ALA A 374 -9.00 4.29 5.33
CA ALA A 374 -8.55 4.88 6.58
C ALA A 374 -7.03 4.93 6.62
N THR A 375 -6.50 5.81 7.46
CA THR A 375 -5.07 5.94 7.68
C THR A 375 -4.72 5.66 9.13
N PHE A 376 -3.72 4.80 9.29
CA PHE A 376 -3.15 4.40 10.57
C PHE A 376 -1.88 5.22 10.78
N HIS A 377 -1.86 5.98 11.87
CA HIS A 377 -0.71 6.72 12.35
C HIS A 377 -0.05 5.90 13.47
N LEU A 378 1.20 5.51 13.26
CA LEU A 378 2.02 4.78 14.21
C LEU A 378 3.02 5.76 14.79
N TYR A 379 2.98 5.90 16.11
CA TYR A 379 4.01 6.59 16.87
C TYR A 379 4.77 5.58 17.71
N ASN A 380 6.09 5.49 17.49
CA ASN A 380 7.03 4.74 18.32
C ASN A 380 6.60 3.29 18.61
N SER A 381 5.88 2.68 17.67
CA SER A 381 5.34 1.33 17.77
C SER A 381 5.17 0.72 16.38
N SER A 382 5.19 -0.61 16.32
CA SER A 382 4.82 -1.42 15.15
C SER A 382 3.70 -2.36 15.57
N PHE A 383 2.87 -2.81 14.63
CA PHE A 383 1.81 -3.77 14.97
C PHE A 383 1.48 -4.74 13.83
N HIS A 384 1.08 -5.94 14.22
CA HIS A 384 0.46 -6.92 13.35
C HIS A 384 -1.04 -6.68 13.33
N PHE A 385 -1.64 -6.68 12.15
CA PHE A 385 -3.05 -6.39 12.00
C PHE A 385 -3.72 -7.46 11.15
N LYS A 386 -5.01 -7.63 11.40
CA LYS A 386 -5.90 -8.32 10.47
C LYS A 386 -7.10 -7.45 10.18
N LEU A 387 -7.33 -7.19 8.90
CA LEU A 387 -8.49 -6.47 8.40
C LEU A 387 -9.40 -7.42 7.63
N ARG A 388 -10.70 -7.21 7.73
CA ARG A 388 -11.70 -7.96 6.97
C ARG A 388 -12.53 -7.00 6.12
N PRO A 389 -12.68 -7.26 4.80
CA PRO A 389 -13.58 -6.50 3.96
C PRO A 389 -15.04 -6.92 4.18
N GLY A 390 -15.97 -6.06 3.81
CA GLY A 390 -17.37 -6.47 3.62
C GLY A 390 -18.39 -5.74 4.48
N THR A 391 -19.63 -6.19 4.30
CA THR A 391 -20.86 -5.55 4.78
C THR A 391 -21.16 -5.87 6.25
N LEU A 392 -21.86 -4.92 6.87
CA LEU A 392 -22.20 -4.73 8.29
C LEU A 392 -22.92 -5.90 9.01
N GLN A 393 -23.04 -7.08 8.39
CA GLN A 393 -24.12 -8.02 8.71
C GLN A 393 -23.67 -9.50 8.75
N LYS A 394 -22.47 -9.77 9.26
CA LYS A 394 -22.30 -10.99 10.04
C LYS A 394 -22.26 -10.53 11.48
N ASP A 395 -23.29 -10.93 12.23
CA ASP A 395 -23.41 -10.77 13.66
C ASP A 395 -22.03 -10.80 14.27
N PHE A 396 -21.60 -9.68 14.83
CA PHE A 396 -20.27 -9.58 15.40
C PHE A 396 -20.20 -10.63 16.52
N ASP A 397 -19.55 -11.78 16.26
CA ASP A 397 -19.25 -12.75 17.30
C ASP A 397 -18.45 -12.01 18.37
N THR A 398 -19.11 -11.69 19.48
CA THR A 398 -18.58 -10.77 20.47
C THR A 398 -17.99 -11.54 21.64
N SER A 399 -16.68 -11.40 21.84
CA SER A 399 -16.04 -11.76 23.11
C SER A 399 -16.46 -10.79 24.21
N SER A 400 -16.63 -11.31 25.43
CA SER A 400 -17.01 -10.54 26.62
C SER A 400 -15.86 -9.68 27.16
N GLY A 401 -16.18 -8.55 27.78
CA GLY A 401 -15.24 -7.64 28.49
C GLY A 401 -14.62 -6.57 27.60
N ALA A 402 -15.32 -6.22 26.52
CA ALA A 402 -14.71 -5.68 25.31
C ALA A 402 -15.20 -4.31 24.87
N THR A 403 -14.37 -3.26 24.95
CA THR A 403 -14.76 -1.89 24.53
C THR A 403 -14.74 -1.73 23.00
N ARG A 404 -15.90 -1.41 22.40
CA ARG A 404 -16.06 -1.15 20.97
C ARG A 404 -16.51 0.28 20.72
N TYR A 405 -16.14 0.87 19.58
CA TYR A 405 -16.54 2.22 19.20
C TYR A 405 -17.50 2.19 18.03
N VAL A 406 -18.52 3.04 18.08
CA VAL A 406 -19.44 3.29 16.97
C VAL A 406 -19.51 4.80 16.76
N SER A 407 -19.34 5.22 15.51
CA SER A 407 -19.41 6.62 15.16
C SER A 407 -20.14 6.83 13.85
N SER A 408 -20.53 8.08 13.61
CA SER A 408 -21.19 8.46 12.37
C SER A 408 -20.23 8.33 11.16
N PRO A 409 -20.66 7.75 10.02
CA PRO A 409 -19.81 7.51 8.86
C PRO A 409 -19.14 8.75 8.29
N GLN A 410 -19.81 9.90 8.35
CA GLN A 410 -19.30 11.17 7.84
C GLN A 410 -18.07 11.70 8.59
N LEU A 411 -17.82 11.22 9.82
CA LEU A 411 -16.59 11.52 10.56
C LEU A 411 -15.37 10.78 9.99
N TRP A 412 -15.60 9.66 9.31
CA TRP A 412 -14.57 8.86 8.63
C TRP A 412 -14.43 9.23 7.15
N ASN A 413 -15.51 9.63 6.51
CA ASN A 413 -15.51 10.08 5.13
C ASN A 413 -16.55 11.19 4.97
N PRO A 414 -16.15 12.46 4.78
CA PRO A 414 -17.07 13.60 4.66
C PRO A 414 -18.17 13.42 3.61
N ASP A 415 -17.97 12.59 2.58
CA ASP A 415 -18.95 12.32 1.53
C ASP A 415 -19.96 11.22 1.91
N ALA A 416 -19.66 10.39 2.92
CA ALA A 416 -20.52 9.28 3.34
C ALA A 416 -21.89 9.75 3.86
N LYS A 417 -22.92 8.94 3.61
CA LYS A 417 -24.28 9.20 4.14
C LYS A 417 -24.25 9.18 5.67
N ALA A 418 -24.83 10.19 6.29
CA ALA A 418 -24.93 10.32 7.75
C ALA A 418 -26.02 9.39 8.33
N SER A 419 -25.81 8.08 8.18
CA SER A 419 -26.72 7.06 8.70
C SER A 419 -26.02 5.72 8.87
N PHE A 420 -26.40 4.96 9.87
CA PHE A 420 -26.00 3.56 10.03
C PHE A 420 -27.10 2.75 10.72
N GLU A 421 -27.05 1.44 10.51
CA GLU A 421 -27.85 0.46 11.25
C GLU A 421 -26.95 -0.72 11.59
N TYR A 422 -26.67 -0.91 12.87
CA TYR A 422 -25.81 -1.99 13.38
C TYR A 422 -26.57 -2.84 14.38
N THR A 423 -26.33 -4.15 14.33
CA THR A 423 -26.80 -5.11 15.33
C THR A 423 -25.60 -5.92 15.81
N PHE A 424 -25.36 -5.92 17.12
CA PHE A 424 -24.35 -6.72 17.79
C PHE A 424 -25.08 -7.79 18.58
N SER A 425 -24.84 -9.06 18.30
CA SER A 425 -25.63 -10.14 18.90
C SER A 425 -24.85 -11.43 19.02
N ASP A 426 -25.14 -12.18 20.08
CA ASP A 426 -24.89 -13.62 20.15
C ASP A 426 -26.13 -14.25 20.78
N PHE A 427 -26.92 -14.94 19.96
CA PHE A 427 -28.22 -15.48 20.34
C PHE A 427 -28.12 -16.63 21.37
N ASN A 428 -26.92 -17.15 21.63
CA ASN A 428 -26.71 -18.19 22.62
C ASN A 428 -26.36 -17.64 24.01
N LYS A 429 -26.20 -16.32 24.14
CA LYS A 429 -25.73 -15.67 25.37
C LYS A 429 -26.53 -14.43 25.71
N TYR A 430 -26.50 -14.09 27.00
CA TYR A 430 -27.02 -12.85 27.52
C TYR A 430 -25.86 -11.99 28.02
N PHE A 431 -25.85 -10.74 27.60
CA PHE A 431 -24.86 -9.75 27.99
C PHE A 431 -25.52 -8.60 28.72
N ASN A 432 -24.79 -8.03 29.67
CA ASN A 432 -25.01 -6.65 30.07
C ASN A 432 -24.23 -5.75 29.10
N PHE A 433 -24.96 -4.97 28.32
CA PHE A 433 -24.42 -3.95 27.43
C PHE A 433 -24.27 -2.65 28.22
N SER A 434 -23.02 -2.27 28.52
CA SER A 434 -22.70 -0.97 29.11
C SER A 434 -22.34 0.00 27.99
N ILE A 435 -23.12 1.06 27.79
CA ILE A 435 -23.00 1.97 26.65
C ILE A 435 -22.73 3.38 27.15
N ASN A 436 -21.66 3.99 26.63
CA ASN A 436 -21.33 5.38 26.85
C ASN A 436 -21.55 6.19 25.57
N LEU A 437 -22.58 7.03 25.58
CA LEU A 437 -22.80 8.04 24.54
C LEU A 437 -21.81 9.19 24.78
N GLN A 438 -20.60 9.07 24.22
CA GLN A 438 -19.53 10.04 24.37
C GLN A 438 -19.95 11.42 23.84
N SER A 439 -20.54 11.44 22.64
CA SER A 439 -21.13 12.63 22.04
C SER A 439 -22.33 12.23 21.17
N LEU A 440 -23.49 12.79 21.46
CA LEU A 440 -24.68 12.69 20.63
C LEU A 440 -25.15 14.11 20.35
N LYS A 441 -25.10 14.53 19.09
CA LYS A 441 -25.52 15.85 18.63
C LYS A 441 -26.45 15.67 17.44
N LEU A 442 -27.74 15.85 17.65
CA LEU A 442 -28.77 15.76 16.61
C LEU A 442 -29.33 17.16 16.36
N GLU A 443 -28.87 17.81 15.29
CA GLU A 443 -29.12 19.24 15.01
C GLU A 443 -30.50 19.55 14.40
N ASN A 444 -31.16 18.56 13.80
CA ASN A 444 -32.43 18.76 13.10
C ASN A 444 -33.55 17.86 13.65
N ASP A 445 -34.80 18.30 13.48
CA ASP A 445 -35.99 17.58 13.95
C ASP A 445 -36.19 16.18 13.32
N LYS A 446 -35.60 15.94 12.15
CA LYS A 446 -35.63 14.64 11.47
C LYS A 446 -34.45 13.73 11.84
N ASP A 447 -33.47 14.28 12.54
CA ASP A 447 -32.28 13.53 12.94
C ASP A 447 -32.65 12.67 14.16
N SER A 448 -32.33 11.39 14.08
CA SER A 448 -32.72 10.41 15.09
C SER A 448 -31.63 9.40 15.37
N PHE A 449 -31.57 8.98 16.62
CA PHE A 449 -30.71 7.88 17.07
C PHE A 449 -31.48 6.97 18.02
N ASN A 450 -31.52 5.68 17.70
CA ASN A 450 -32.22 4.67 18.50
C ASN A 450 -31.20 3.66 19.05
N VAL A 451 -31.34 3.37 20.34
CA VAL A 451 -30.57 2.34 21.06
C VAL A 451 -31.56 1.34 21.62
N GLU A 452 -31.41 0.09 21.19
CA GLU A 452 -32.26 -1.00 21.62
C GLU A 452 -31.40 -2.15 22.15
N VAL A 453 -31.71 -2.67 23.33
CA VAL A 453 -31.14 -3.92 23.85
C VAL A 453 -32.29 -4.86 24.12
N GLY A 454 -32.26 -6.03 23.48
CA GLY A 454 -33.35 -6.99 23.54
C GLY A 454 -32.89 -8.44 23.53
N SER A 455 -33.87 -9.32 23.61
CA SER A 455 -33.70 -10.78 23.62
C SER A 455 -34.51 -11.42 22.50
N ALA A 456 -34.14 -12.65 22.10
CA ALA A 456 -34.88 -13.40 21.08
C ALA A 456 -36.36 -13.65 21.45
N ASP A 457 -36.68 -13.59 22.76
CA ASP A 457 -38.02 -13.79 23.31
C ASP A 457 -38.93 -12.54 23.18
N GLY A 458 -38.41 -11.43 22.67
CA GLY A 458 -39.17 -10.23 22.32
C GLY A 458 -39.23 -9.13 23.40
N ASP A 459 -38.62 -9.34 24.56
CA ASP A 459 -38.51 -8.32 25.61
C ASP A 459 -37.27 -7.45 25.41
N ASN A 460 -37.49 -6.13 25.32
CA ASN A 460 -36.43 -5.11 25.25
C ASN A 460 -36.16 -4.55 26.65
N SER A 461 -34.94 -4.73 27.14
CA SER A 461 -34.49 -4.15 28.42
C SER A 461 -34.08 -2.68 28.28
N LEU A 462 -33.80 -2.24 27.05
CA LEU A 462 -33.52 -0.85 26.70
C LEU A 462 -34.19 -0.55 25.35
N ASP A 463 -34.99 0.51 25.29
CA ASP A 463 -35.48 1.13 24.05
C ASP A 463 -35.45 2.65 24.26
N LYS A 464 -34.40 3.30 23.75
CA LYS A 464 -34.24 4.75 23.81
C LYS A 464 -34.21 5.32 22.41
N LYS A 465 -35.02 6.35 22.20
CA LYS A 465 -35.08 7.12 20.96
C LYS A 465 -34.73 8.56 21.25
N TYR A 466 -33.73 9.07 20.54
CA TYR A 466 -33.26 10.44 20.65
C TYR A 466 -33.60 11.17 19.37
N SER A 467 -34.06 12.42 19.51
CA SER A 467 -34.38 13.33 18.40
C SER A 467 -34.13 14.75 18.87
N ASN A 468 -33.51 15.59 18.01
CA ASN A 468 -33.18 16.98 18.35
C ASN A 468 -32.56 17.10 19.77
N THR A 469 -31.48 16.35 20.00
CA THR A 469 -30.90 16.11 21.32
C THR A 469 -29.40 16.33 21.27
N SER A 470 -28.85 16.96 22.30
CA SER A 470 -27.42 17.08 22.54
C SER A 470 -27.06 16.50 23.91
N LEU A 471 -26.20 15.47 23.93
CA LEU A 471 -25.71 14.79 25.13
C LEU A 471 -24.21 14.56 25.03
N GLU A 472 -23.53 14.62 26.17
CA GLU A 472 -22.12 14.26 26.30
C GLU A 472 -21.93 13.32 27.49
N ASN A 473 -21.12 12.28 27.29
CA ASN A 473 -20.75 11.28 28.31
C ASN A 473 -21.94 10.66 29.07
N GLN A 474 -23.05 10.40 28.36
CA GLN A 474 -24.23 9.78 28.96
C GLN A 474 -24.08 8.25 28.99
N GLN A 475 -24.11 7.69 30.20
CA GLN A 475 -24.11 6.24 30.41
C GLN A 475 -25.53 5.68 30.35
N ILE A 476 -25.72 4.58 29.62
CA ILE A 476 -26.94 3.77 29.57
C ILE A 476 -26.55 2.30 29.55
N ALA A 477 -27.42 1.42 30.03
CA ALA A 477 -27.17 -0.01 30.01
C ALA A 477 -28.46 -0.79 29.78
N GLY A 478 -28.31 -2.01 29.26
CA GLY A 478 -29.40 -2.96 29.04
C GLY A 478 -28.87 -4.38 29.08
N VAL A 479 -29.76 -5.33 29.37
CA VAL A 479 -29.45 -6.77 29.37
C VAL A 479 -30.19 -7.46 28.23
N GLY A 480 -29.48 -8.23 27.41
CA GLY A 480 -30.10 -8.91 26.27
C GLY A 480 -29.13 -9.80 25.51
N SER A 481 -29.62 -10.41 24.44
CA SER A 481 -28.81 -11.17 23.47
C SER A 481 -28.34 -10.31 22.30
N TYR A 482 -28.88 -9.09 22.15
CA TYR A 482 -28.43 -8.15 21.12
C TYR A 482 -28.48 -6.68 21.57
N LEU A 483 -27.64 -5.86 20.92
CA LEU A 483 -27.66 -4.41 20.90
C LEU A 483 -27.89 -3.93 19.46
N LYS A 484 -28.97 -3.21 19.22
CA LYS A 484 -29.29 -2.58 17.94
C LYS A 484 -29.14 -1.07 18.04
N LEU A 485 -28.40 -0.50 17.10
CA LEU A 485 -28.14 0.93 16.98
C LEU A 485 -28.59 1.41 15.61
N VAL A 486 -29.48 2.40 15.57
CA VAL A 486 -29.99 2.98 14.31
C VAL A 486 -29.81 4.48 14.34
N TYR A 487 -29.05 5.01 13.40
CA TYR A 487 -28.82 6.43 13.22
C TYR A 487 -29.26 6.88 11.83
N ALA A 488 -30.04 7.96 11.78
CA ALA A 488 -30.33 8.68 10.57
C ALA A 488 -30.25 10.18 10.88
N GLY A 489 -29.31 10.89 10.25
CA GLY A 489 -29.11 12.31 10.50
C GLY A 489 -28.65 13.09 9.27
N SER A 490 -28.45 14.38 9.51
CA SER A 490 -27.79 15.33 8.62
C SER A 490 -26.26 15.29 8.77
N LYS A 491 -25.54 15.99 7.89
CA LYS A 491 -24.06 16.08 7.93
C LYS A 491 -23.52 16.75 9.20
N ASP A 492 -24.31 17.66 9.79
CA ASP A 492 -23.92 18.43 10.99
C ASP A 492 -24.24 17.68 12.30
N SER A 493 -25.04 16.62 12.21
CA SER A 493 -25.34 15.74 13.33
C SER A 493 -24.26 14.68 13.50
N THR A 494 -23.97 14.32 14.75
CA THR A 494 -22.95 13.33 15.08
C THR A 494 -23.40 12.40 16.20
N VAL A 495 -22.99 11.16 16.08
CA VAL A 495 -23.07 10.09 17.08
C VAL A 495 -21.66 9.54 17.22
N LEU A 496 -21.17 9.55 18.45
CA LEU A 496 -19.95 8.89 18.89
C LEU A 496 -20.26 8.19 20.22
N LEU A 497 -20.09 6.88 20.25
CA LEU A 497 -20.29 6.09 21.44
C LEU A 497 -19.26 4.98 21.53
N ASN A 498 -19.08 4.49 22.75
CA ASN A 498 -18.45 3.20 22.98
C ASN A 498 -19.33 2.31 23.84
N PHE A 499 -19.11 1.00 23.78
CA PHE A 499 -19.84 0.06 24.60
C PHE A 499 -19.02 -1.17 24.94
N GLU A 500 -19.38 -1.83 26.04
CA GLU A 500 -18.84 -3.11 26.49
C GLU A 500 -19.95 -4.14 26.63
N MET A 501 -19.62 -5.39 26.31
CA MET A 501 -20.50 -6.54 26.50
C MET A 501 -19.96 -7.41 27.63
N ILE A 502 -20.71 -7.57 28.70
CA ILE A 502 -20.31 -8.38 29.86
C ILE A 502 -21.20 -9.60 29.92
N ASP A 503 -20.63 -10.78 29.67
CA ASP A 503 -21.33 -12.07 29.69
C ASP A 503 -21.82 -12.39 31.10
N LEU A 504 -23.14 -12.55 31.24
CA LEU A 504 -23.79 -12.82 32.52
C LEU A 504 -23.59 -14.26 33.01
N THR A 505 -23.19 -15.17 32.13
CA THR A 505 -22.81 -16.54 32.50
C THR A 505 -21.38 -16.63 33.03
N ALA A 506 -20.58 -15.58 32.82
CA ALA A 506 -19.17 -15.51 33.15
C ALA A 506 -18.87 -14.44 34.21
N THR A 507 -19.51 -14.45 35.38
CA THR A 507 -18.90 -13.83 36.57
C THR A 507 -19.49 -14.27 37.92
N THR A 508 -18.74 -15.11 38.65
CA THR A 508 -18.52 -14.89 40.09
C THR A 508 -17.48 -13.77 40.24
N VAL A 509 -17.87 -12.51 40.02
CA VAL A 509 -17.20 -11.35 40.64
C VAL A 509 -18.32 -10.36 40.93
N SER A 510 -18.55 -10.12 42.22
CA SER A 510 -19.53 -9.17 42.71
C SER A 510 -19.21 -7.76 42.20
N MET A 511 -20.07 -7.20 41.36
CA MET A 511 -20.15 -5.75 41.21
C MET A 511 -20.70 -5.17 42.52
N GLU A 512 -19.87 -4.41 43.23
CA GLU A 512 -20.35 -3.48 44.24
C GLU A 512 -21.12 -2.36 43.53
N THR A 513 -22.45 -2.41 43.60
CA THR A 513 -23.30 -1.25 43.37
C THR A 513 -23.00 -0.20 44.44
N THR A 514 -22.27 0.85 44.07
CA THR A 514 -22.18 2.07 44.88
C THR A 514 -23.39 2.96 44.60
N THR A 515 -24.49 2.67 45.30
CA THR A 515 -25.52 3.70 45.52
C THR A 515 -24.91 4.71 46.49
N LYS A 516 -24.71 5.95 46.03
CA LYS A 516 -24.36 7.09 46.90
C LYS A 516 -25.55 7.38 47.82
N GLU A 517 -25.63 6.72 48.96
CA GLU A 517 -26.28 7.26 50.14
C GLU A 517 -25.22 7.66 51.17
N SER A 518 -25.25 8.95 51.50
CA SER A 518 -24.44 9.56 52.54
C SER A 518 -24.91 9.08 53.92
N VAL A 519 -24.26 8.05 54.46
CA VAL A 519 -24.23 7.81 55.91
C VAL A 519 -22.82 7.41 56.31
N ARG A 520 -22.15 8.26 57.09
CA ARG A 520 -20.85 7.94 57.72
C ARG A 520 -21.07 6.86 58.79
N SER A 521 -20.69 5.62 58.52
CA SER A 521 -20.35 4.66 59.57
C SER A 521 -18.86 4.35 59.51
N LEU A 522 -18.09 4.85 60.48
CA LEU A 522 -16.74 4.34 60.70
C LEU A 522 -16.84 2.88 61.16
N SER A 523 -16.09 2.00 60.48
CA SER A 523 -15.95 0.60 60.87
C SER A 523 -15.31 0.49 62.26
N LEU A 524 -15.94 -0.30 63.14
CA LEU A 524 -15.51 -0.60 64.51
C LEU A 524 -14.09 -1.21 64.57
N LEU A 525 -13.62 -1.81 63.47
CA LEU A 525 -12.26 -2.35 63.34
C LEU A 525 -11.19 -1.26 63.22
N VAL A 526 -11.50 -0.12 62.59
CA VAL A 526 -10.56 1.00 62.45
C VAL A 526 -10.33 1.69 63.80
N LEU A 527 -11.35 1.71 64.68
CA LEU A 527 -11.24 2.26 66.03
C LEU A 527 -10.37 1.41 66.96
N ILE A 528 -10.41 0.08 66.79
CA ILE A 528 -9.62 -0.89 67.59
C ILE A 528 -8.14 -0.89 67.15
N VAL A 529 -7.85 -0.77 65.85
CA VAL A 529 -6.46 -0.69 65.36
C VAL A 529 -5.82 0.66 65.72
N MET A 530 -6.56 1.76 65.67
CA MET A 530 -6.06 3.08 66.12
C MET A 530 -5.71 3.11 67.61
N THR A 531 -6.51 2.47 68.48
CA THR A 531 -6.21 2.43 69.93
C THR A 531 -5.04 1.52 70.30
N LEU A 532 -4.79 0.46 69.52
CA LEU A 532 -3.63 -0.42 69.70
C LEU A 532 -2.31 0.21 69.23
N VAL A 533 -2.34 0.97 68.12
CA VAL A 533 -1.15 1.67 67.60
C VAL A 533 -0.74 2.85 68.51
N PHE A 534 -1.70 3.57 69.10
CA PHE A 534 -1.39 4.65 70.04
C PHE A 534 -0.77 4.17 71.36
N ARG A 535 -1.01 2.92 71.79
CA ARG A 535 -0.33 2.35 72.98
C ARG A 535 1.06 1.82 72.70
N LEU A 536 1.40 1.52 71.44
CA LEU A 536 2.74 1.02 71.08
C LEU A 536 3.78 2.15 70.86
N ILE A 537 3.33 3.36 70.52
CA ILE A 537 4.22 4.51 70.21
C ILE A 537 4.69 5.25 71.48
N ALA A 538 4.13 4.95 72.67
CA ALA A 538 4.53 5.59 73.92
C ALA A 538 5.84 5.04 74.56
N ILE A 539 6.56 4.12 73.89
CA ILE A 539 7.78 3.50 74.44
C ILE A 539 8.91 3.44 73.39
N ILE A 540 9.30 4.57 72.78
CA ILE A 540 10.62 4.68 72.11
C ILE A 540 11.16 6.10 72.31
N PRO A 541 12.35 6.30 72.91
CA PRO A 541 12.95 7.62 73.07
C PRO A 541 13.53 8.15 71.75
N ILE A 542 13.36 9.46 71.57
CA ILE A 542 13.75 10.28 70.42
C ILE A 542 15.28 10.43 70.36
N THR A 543 15.88 10.17 69.19
CA THR A 543 17.21 10.69 68.82
C THR A 543 17.09 11.59 67.59
N ASN A 544 17.52 12.84 67.77
CA ASN A 544 17.48 13.91 66.79
C ASN A 544 18.47 13.67 65.64
N TYR A 545 18.01 13.85 64.40
CA TYR A 545 18.88 14.23 63.28
C TYR A 545 18.26 15.37 62.49
N THR A 546 18.98 16.49 62.48
CA THR A 546 18.75 17.70 61.69
C THR A 546 19.19 17.45 60.25
N VAL A 547 18.30 17.69 59.28
CA VAL A 547 18.67 17.80 57.86
C VAL A 547 18.33 19.20 57.38
N THR A 548 19.37 19.96 57.05
CA THR A 548 19.30 21.30 56.47
C THR A 548 19.12 21.17 54.95
N LEU A 549 18.06 21.77 54.41
CA LEU A 549 17.85 21.97 52.97
C LEU A 549 18.24 23.41 52.63
N SER A 550 19.15 23.56 51.67
CA SER A 550 19.51 24.84 51.05
C SER A 550 18.67 25.03 49.78
N PHE A 551 18.12 26.23 49.60
CA PHE A 551 17.42 26.68 48.39
C PHE A 551 18.35 26.83 47.19
#